data_AF-A0A973HJD6-F1
#
_entry.id   AF-A0A973HJD6-F1
#
_cell.length_a   1.000
_cell.length_b   1.000
_cell.length_c   1.000
_cell.angle_alpha   90.00
_cell.angle_beta   90.00
_cell.angle_gamma   90.00
#
_symmetry.space_group_name_H-M   'P 1'
#
loop_
_entity.id
_entity.type
_entity.pdbx_description
1 polymer ?
#
loop_
_entity_poly.entity_id
_entity_poly.type
_entity_poly.pdbx_seq_one_letter_code
_entity_poly.pdbx_strand_id
1 'polypeptide(L)'
;MNIQDLKNSRKEDIAHIFSLLPNTPIWLASLFLCIVIMLAYQSEPEFAEVMNVWMPYIIKGCSFVSLWFVVVTLLKKLYPCYDYNQESGGADRMAVSVKNKRPRDETNVRQAAVHEAGHTLSLALLSPASMPDIITVHIVKTLNDLKDTIGMLSFRFSSGEAPHDLSYTFWLMCCNRAGFISEKMVLGNEYASSTTDMHNWESNARVYCLLKKDLKYFALPSNTVEANVNLDTINILLNEIDTILMHFLKSNEELLSELVEDLIKHGELDKEQILTFVSRAVV
;
A
#
# COMPACT_ATOMS: atom_id res chain seq x y z
N MET A 1 -2.85 9.34 64.86
CA MET A 1 -3.00 8.82 63.49
C MET A 1 -2.00 7.69 63.32
N ASN A 2 -2.47 6.46 63.11
CA ASN A 2 -1.63 5.26 63.14
C ASN A 2 -0.77 5.20 61.86
N ILE A 3 0.49 4.78 61.95
CA ILE A 3 1.40 4.61 60.80
C ILE A 3 0.79 3.65 59.76
N GLN A 4 -0.03 2.70 60.21
CA GLN A 4 -0.75 1.79 59.33
C GLN A 4 -1.84 2.48 58.49
N ASP A 5 -2.51 3.49 59.04
CA ASP A 5 -3.54 4.26 58.34
C ASP A 5 -2.91 5.16 57.25
N LEU A 6 -1.73 5.72 57.54
CA LEU A 6 -0.93 6.49 56.56
C LEU A 6 -0.41 5.63 55.41
N LYS A 7 -0.04 4.38 55.67
CA LYS A 7 0.43 3.44 54.63
C LYS A 7 -0.72 2.94 53.74
N ASN A 8 -1.91 2.77 54.30
CA ASN A 8 -3.08 2.33 53.55
C ASN A 8 -3.64 3.47 52.68
N SER A 9 -3.72 4.71 53.20
CA SER A 9 -4.12 5.89 52.41
C SER A 9 -3.21 6.12 51.20
N ARG A 10 -1.88 6.04 51.35
CA ARG A 10 -0.96 6.20 50.21
C ARG A 10 -1.07 5.07 49.16
N LYS A 11 -1.45 3.85 49.56
CA LYS A 11 -1.64 2.74 48.61
C LYS A 11 -2.89 2.92 47.76
N GLU A 12 -3.97 3.44 48.35
CA GLU A 12 -5.22 3.74 47.64
C GLU A 12 -5.05 4.89 46.64
N ASP A 13 -4.30 5.93 47.01
CA ASP A 13 -3.97 7.05 46.12
C ASP A 13 -3.14 6.61 44.90
N ILE A 14 -2.16 5.73 45.12
CA ILE A 14 -1.33 5.19 44.03
C ILE A 14 -2.16 4.28 43.10
N ALA A 15 -3.02 3.41 43.65
CA ALA A 15 -3.87 2.54 42.85
C ALA A 15 -4.88 3.31 42.00
N HIS A 16 -5.44 4.41 42.51
CA HIS A 16 -6.34 5.28 41.76
C HIS A 16 -5.63 5.99 40.59
N ILE A 17 -4.39 6.44 40.77
CA ILE A 17 -3.58 7.04 39.69
C ILE A 17 -3.30 6.04 38.56
N PHE A 18 -3.01 4.77 38.87
CA PHE A 18 -2.76 3.76 37.85
C PHE A 18 -4.01 3.37 37.04
N SER A 19 -5.21 3.55 37.60
CA SER A 19 -6.48 3.25 36.90
C SER A 19 -6.83 4.24 35.77
N LEU A 20 -6.16 5.40 35.70
CA LEU A 20 -6.38 6.44 34.69
C LEU A 20 -5.51 6.30 33.43
N LEU A 21 -4.62 5.29 33.37
CA LEU A 21 -3.59 5.14 32.32
C LEU A 21 -3.95 4.42 31.00
N PRO A 22 -5.09 3.71 30.81
CA PRO A 22 -5.21 2.84 29.63
C PRO A 22 -5.30 3.58 28.28
N ASN A 23 -5.52 4.90 28.27
CA ASN A 23 -5.60 5.72 27.05
C ASN A 23 -4.59 6.88 26.99
N THR A 24 -3.61 6.94 27.90
CA THR A 24 -2.61 8.02 27.85
C THR A 24 -1.58 7.74 26.76
N PRO A 25 -1.31 8.70 25.85
CA PRO A 25 -0.19 8.60 24.92
C PRO A 25 1.11 8.20 25.62
N ILE A 26 1.88 7.30 25.00
CA ILE A 26 3.13 6.75 25.57
C ILE A 26 4.08 7.86 26.04
N TRP A 27 4.09 9.02 25.37
CA TRP A 27 4.93 10.16 25.75
C TRP A 27 4.50 10.83 27.08
N LEU A 28 3.20 10.83 27.41
CA LEU A 28 2.69 11.36 28.68
C LEU A 28 2.99 10.42 29.85
N ALA A 29 2.91 9.11 29.64
CA ALA A 29 3.31 8.11 30.64
C ALA A 29 4.81 8.20 30.97
N SER A 30 5.65 8.38 29.94
CA SER A 30 7.10 8.60 30.12
C SER A 30 7.41 9.90 30.85
N LEU A 31 6.72 11.01 30.54
CA LEU A 31 6.90 12.28 31.23
C LEU A 31 6.51 12.18 32.71
N PHE A 32 5.39 11.53 33.00
CA PHE A 32 4.94 11.30 34.37
C PHE A 32 5.93 10.47 35.18
N LEU A 33 6.46 9.40 34.60
CA LEU A 33 7.49 8.57 35.23
C LEU A 33 8.78 9.37 35.54
N CYS A 34 9.21 10.23 34.61
CA CYS A 34 10.35 11.13 34.84
C CYS A 34 10.11 12.09 36.01
N ILE A 35 8.91 12.66 36.12
CA ILE A 35 8.55 13.56 37.23
C ILE A 35 8.56 12.80 38.56
N VAL A 36 7.98 11.59 38.60
CA VAL A 36 7.98 10.74 39.81
C VAL A 36 9.41 10.40 40.24
N ILE A 37 10.28 10.03 39.30
CA ILE A 37 11.70 9.74 39.58
C ILE A 37 12.42 10.99 40.11
N MET A 38 12.18 12.18 39.54
CA MET A 38 12.78 13.43 40.02
C MET A 38 12.31 13.79 41.43
N LEU A 39 11.02 13.61 41.73
CA LEU A 39 10.47 13.86 43.06
C LEU A 39 11.00 12.86 44.09
N ALA A 40 11.14 11.59 43.73
CA ALA A 40 11.75 10.56 44.58
C ALA A 40 13.24 10.83 44.83
N TYR A 41 13.98 11.27 43.80
CA TYR A 41 15.40 11.64 43.91
C TYR A 41 15.64 12.80 44.88
N GLN A 42 14.73 13.77 44.94
CA GLN A 42 14.85 14.91 45.86
C GLN A 42 14.44 14.60 47.31
N SER A 43 13.58 13.60 47.52
CA SER A 43 12.99 13.32 48.82
C SER A 43 13.69 12.20 49.60
N GLU A 44 14.38 11.27 48.94
CA GLU A 44 15.00 10.12 49.61
C GLU A 44 16.50 9.96 49.26
N PRO A 45 17.43 10.19 50.22
CA PRO A 45 18.86 10.16 49.95
C PRO A 45 19.39 8.76 49.56
N GLU A 46 18.80 7.69 50.08
CA GLU A 46 19.16 6.31 49.72
C GLU A 46 18.78 5.99 48.27
N PHE A 47 17.65 6.53 47.79
CA PHE A 47 17.23 6.41 46.38
C PHE A 47 18.18 7.19 45.46
N ALA A 48 18.66 8.36 45.89
CA ALA A 48 19.62 9.15 45.13
C ALA A 48 20.96 8.41 44.91
N GLU A 49 21.45 7.67 45.91
CA GLU A 49 22.67 6.88 45.79
C GLU A 49 22.54 5.75 44.77
N VAL A 50 21.43 5.01 44.82
CA VAL A 50 21.12 3.98 43.82
C VAL A 50 20.98 4.60 42.42
N MET A 51 20.24 5.70 42.30
CA MET A 51 20.03 6.36 41.01
C MET A 51 21.33 6.86 40.40
N ASN A 52 22.29 7.36 41.20
CA ASN A 52 23.58 7.81 40.66
C ASN A 52 24.37 6.69 39.95
N VAL A 53 24.20 5.43 40.36
CA VAL A 53 24.79 4.26 39.67
C VAL A 53 24.09 3.99 38.33
N TRP A 54 22.76 4.16 38.28
CA TRP A 54 21.95 3.84 37.11
C TRP A 54 21.79 4.99 36.11
N MET A 55 21.94 6.24 36.55
CA MET A 55 21.73 7.46 35.76
C MET A 55 22.56 7.48 34.46
N PRO A 56 23.85 7.07 34.42
CA PRO A 56 24.60 7.01 33.18
C PRO A 56 23.99 6.04 32.14
N TYR A 57 23.39 4.94 32.60
CA TYR A 57 22.76 3.95 31.72
C TYR A 57 21.41 4.44 31.20
N ILE A 58 20.62 5.11 32.06
CA ILE A 58 19.35 5.73 31.68
C ILE A 58 19.58 6.84 30.65
N ILE A 59 20.58 7.71 30.87
CA ILE A 59 20.93 8.77 29.92
C ILE A 59 21.33 8.17 28.56
N LYS A 60 22.18 7.12 28.56
CA LYS A 60 22.58 6.42 27.33
C LYS A 60 21.39 5.79 26.61
N GLY A 61 20.47 5.13 27.34
CA GLY A 61 19.25 4.55 26.80
C GLY A 61 18.32 5.59 26.18
N CYS A 62 18.03 6.69 26.89
CA CYS A 62 17.19 7.78 26.39
C CYS A 62 17.80 8.46 25.15
N SER A 63 19.13 8.59 25.11
CA SER A 63 19.84 9.14 23.96
C SER A 63 19.68 8.24 22.72
N PHE A 64 19.71 6.92 22.91
CA PHE A 64 19.51 5.95 21.85
C PHE A 64 18.08 5.98 21.29
N VAL A 65 17.07 6.04 22.16
CA VAL A 65 15.65 6.14 21.74
C VAL A 65 15.38 7.45 21.00
N SER A 66 15.94 8.56 21.47
CA SER A 66 15.79 9.87 20.82
C SER A 66 16.47 9.88 19.45
N LEU A 67 17.68 9.32 19.36
CA LEU A 67 18.40 9.17 18.09
C LEU A 67 17.63 8.27 17.12
N TRP A 68 17.08 7.15 17.60
CA TRP A 68 16.23 6.27 16.80
C TRP A 68 15.00 7.01 16.26
N PHE A 69 14.32 7.81 17.09
CA PHE A 69 13.15 8.57 16.67
C PHE A 69 13.49 9.63 15.61
N VAL A 70 14.63 10.32 15.78
CA VAL A 70 15.16 11.26 14.77
C VAL A 70 15.48 10.53 13.47
N VAL A 71 16.16 9.38 13.54
CA VAL A 71 16.50 8.55 12.37
C VAL A 71 15.23 8.07 11.66
N VAL A 72 14.24 7.52 12.38
CA VAL A 72 12.96 7.08 11.79
C VAL A 72 12.21 8.26 11.15
N THR A 73 12.22 9.43 11.79
CA THR A 73 11.56 10.64 11.25
C THR A 73 12.27 11.16 10.00
N LEU A 74 13.61 11.16 10.00
CA LEU A 74 14.41 11.51 8.84
C LEU A 74 14.26 10.49 7.71
N LEU A 75 14.22 9.19 8.03
CA LEU A 75 13.97 8.13 7.06
C LEU A 75 12.57 8.25 6.45
N LYS A 76 11.53 8.58 7.23
CA LYS A 76 10.19 8.88 6.68
C LYS A 76 10.18 10.12 5.79
N LYS A 77 11.05 11.11 6.06
CA LYS A 77 11.15 12.34 5.26
C LYS A 77 11.97 12.13 3.98
N LEU A 78 13.00 11.28 4.03
CA LEU A 78 13.86 10.93 2.90
C LEU A 78 13.24 9.85 2.01
N TYR A 79 12.44 8.96 2.60
CA TYR A 79 11.65 7.93 1.96
C TYR A 79 10.21 8.12 2.40
N PRO A 80 9.47 9.10 1.83
CA PRO A 80 8.03 9.16 2.01
C PRO A 80 7.47 7.82 1.53
N CYS A 81 7.14 6.94 2.48
CA CYS A 81 6.33 5.78 2.22
C CYS A 81 5.01 6.36 1.73
N TYR A 82 4.79 6.22 0.42
CA TYR A 82 3.64 6.78 -0.26
C TYR A 82 2.43 5.98 0.24
N ASP A 83 1.78 6.49 1.27
CA ASP A 83 0.54 5.92 1.78
C ASP A 83 -0.53 6.19 0.73
N TYR A 84 -0.77 5.20 -0.13
CA TYR A 84 -1.63 5.33 -1.31
C TYR A 84 -3.13 5.38 -0.93
N ASN A 85 -3.48 5.24 0.34
CA ASN A 85 -4.86 5.12 0.81
C ASN A 85 -5.35 6.29 1.67
N GLN A 86 -5.02 7.54 1.32
CA GLN A 86 -5.67 8.69 1.93
C GLN A 86 -6.14 9.73 0.90
N GLU A 87 -7.37 9.53 0.40
CA GLU A 87 -8.21 10.67 0.03
C GLU A 87 -8.43 11.54 1.28
N SER A 88 -7.92 12.77 1.26
CA SER A 88 -8.51 13.90 1.99
C SER A 88 -8.44 15.10 1.04
N GLY A 89 -9.54 15.78 0.70
CA GLY A 89 -10.65 16.12 1.59
C GLY A 89 -10.22 17.24 2.53
N GLY A 90 -9.65 18.32 1.98
CA GLY A 90 -9.21 19.49 2.75
C GLY A 90 -9.14 20.70 1.85
N ALA A 91 -10.17 21.53 1.90
CA ALA A 91 -10.21 22.82 1.24
C ALA A 91 -9.12 23.72 1.83
N ASP A 92 -8.08 23.99 1.05
CA ASP A 92 -7.37 25.26 1.17
C ASP A 92 -7.00 25.79 -0.22
N ARG A 93 -7.57 26.97 -0.50
CA ARG A 93 -7.45 27.68 -1.75
C ARG A 93 -6.04 28.24 -1.88
N MET A 94 -5.24 27.65 -2.76
CA MET A 94 -4.17 28.38 -3.44
C MET A 94 -4.49 28.44 -4.93
N ALA A 95 -4.51 29.66 -5.46
CA ALA A 95 -4.70 29.94 -6.87
C ALA A 95 -3.67 29.14 -7.68
N VAL A 96 -4.13 28.05 -8.29
CA VAL A 96 -3.34 27.28 -9.24
C VAL A 96 -3.18 28.17 -10.46
N SER A 97 -1.95 28.62 -10.73
CA SER A 97 -1.62 29.23 -12.00
C SER A 97 -2.12 28.30 -13.10
N VAL A 98 -2.77 28.84 -14.13
CA VAL A 98 -3.18 28.07 -15.30
C VAL A 98 -1.91 27.53 -15.92
N LYS A 99 -1.49 26.32 -15.48
CA LYS A 99 -0.32 25.63 -15.99
C LYS A 99 -0.57 25.40 -17.46
N ASN A 100 0.42 25.71 -18.29
CA ASN A 100 0.40 25.44 -19.72
C ASN A 100 0.26 23.91 -19.92
N LYS A 101 -0.99 23.44 -20.02
CA LYS A 101 -1.32 22.06 -20.36
C LYS A 101 -0.88 21.84 -21.80
N ARG A 102 0.27 21.20 -21.98
CA ARG A 102 0.70 20.77 -23.32
C ARG A 102 0.03 19.45 -23.66
N PRO A 103 -0.51 19.28 -24.87
CA PRO A 103 -0.99 17.97 -25.29
C PRO A 103 0.16 16.97 -25.25
N ARG A 104 -0.14 15.76 -24.80
CA ARG A 104 0.81 14.66 -24.84
C ARG A 104 0.91 14.12 -26.27
N ASP A 105 2.06 13.59 -26.63
CA ASP A 105 2.28 12.92 -27.91
C ASP A 105 1.25 11.80 -28.15
N GLU A 106 0.75 11.69 -29.38
CA GLU A 106 -0.29 10.72 -29.75
C GLU A 106 0.15 9.28 -29.51
N THR A 107 1.43 8.97 -29.73
CA THR A 107 2.01 7.64 -29.45
C THR A 107 1.90 7.30 -27.96
N ASN A 108 2.21 8.26 -27.09
CA ASN A 108 2.14 8.07 -25.64
C ASN A 108 0.68 7.96 -25.15
N VAL A 109 -0.25 8.69 -25.78
CA VAL A 109 -1.69 8.56 -25.49
C VAL A 109 -2.19 7.18 -25.90
N ARG A 110 -1.82 6.71 -27.09
CA ARG A 110 -2.17 5.36 -27.55
C ARG A 110 -1.57 4.27 -26.67
N GLN A 111 -0.30 4.42 -26.27
CA GLN A 111 0.35 3.49 -25.36
C GLN A 111 -0.41 3.40 -24.02
N ALA A 112 -0.73 4.54 -23.42
CA ALA A 112 -1.52 4.57 -22.18
C ALA A 112 -2.90 3.92 -22.37
N ALA A 113 -3.57 4.18 -23.49
CA ALA A 113 -4.86 3.55 -23.78
C ALA A 113 -4.77 2.02 -23.90
N VAL A 114 -3.75 1.50 -24.59
CA VAL A 114 -3.50 0.05 -24.70
C VAL A 114 -3.22 -0.57 -23.33
N HIS A 115 -2.42 0.10 -22.51
CA HIS A 115 -2.07 -0.33 -21.16
C HIS A 115 -3.31 -0.42 -20.25
N GLU A 116 -4.06 0.68 -20.14
CA GLU A 116 -5.26 0.77 -19.31
C GLU A 116 -6.40 -0.13 -19.81
N ALA A 117 -6.51 -0.33 -21.12
CA ALA A 117 -7.47 -1.28 -21.68
C ALA A 117 -7.17 -2.73 -21.25
N GLY A 118 -5.88 -3.08 -21.12
CA GLY A 118 -5.45 -4.38 -20.59
C GLY A 118 -5.94 -4.59 -19.15
N HIS A 119 -5.65 -3.63 -18.25
CA HIS A 119 -6.16 -3.65 -16.88
C HIS A 119 -7.69 -3.76 -16.83
N THR A 120 -8.37 -2.92 -17.61
CA THR A 120 -9.83 -2.84 -17.63
C THR A 120 -10.45 -4.16 -18.09
N LEU A 121 -9.96 -4.75 -19.18
CA LEU A 121 -10.52 -5.99 -19.72
C LEU A 121 -10.29 -7.19 -18.79
N SER A 122 -9.24 -7.14 -17.96
CA SER A 122 -8.99 -8.17 -16.93
C SER A 122 -10.11 -8.27 -15.89
N LEU A 123 -10.98 -7.26 -15.75
CA LEU A 123 -12.18 -7.32 -14.90
C LEU A 123 -13.13 -8.46 -15.30
N ALA A 124 -13.06 -8.95 -16.55
CA ALA A 124 -13.84 -10.11 -16.99
C ALA A 124 -13.40 -11.42 -16.32
N LEU A 125 -12.16 -11.50 -15.83
CA LEU A 125 -11.64 -12.65 -15.10
C LEU A 125 -12.11 -12.66 -13.63
N LEU A 126 -12.74 -11.58 -13.17
CA LEU A 126 -13.21 -11.44 -11.81
C LEU A 126 -14.61 -12.05 -11.66
N SER A 127 -14.86 -12.74 -10.55
CA SER A 127 -16.20 -13.25 -10.27
C SER A 127 -17.20 -12.10 -10.11
N PRO A 128 -18.46 -12.22 -10.59
CA PRO A 128 -19.46 -11.17 -10.42
C PRO A 128 -19.68 -10.75 -8.95
N ALA A 129 -19.52 -11.70 -8.01
CA ALA A 129 -19.66 -11.44 -6.59
C ALA A 129 -18.50 -10.63 -5.99
N SER A 130 -17.35 -10.59 -6.66
CA SER A 130 -16.15 -9.86 -6.26
C SER A 130 -15.98 -8.52 -6.99
N MET A 131 -16.93 -8.15 -7.86
CA MET A 131 -16.85 -6.94 -8.66
C MET A 131 -16.92 -5.67 -7.77
N PRO A 132 -16.00 -4.70 -7.91
CA PRO A 132 -16.04 -3.46 -7.14
C PRO A 132 -17.30 -2.63 -7.41
N ASP A 133 -17.73 -1.85 -6.42
CA ASP A 133 -18.91 -1.00 -6.51
C ASP A 133 -18.69 0.21 -7.41
N ILE A 134 -17.50 0.81 -7.31
CA ILE A 134 -17.07 1.93 -8.13
C ILE A 134 -15.87 1.46 -8.94
N ILE A 135 -15.90 1.70 -10.25
CA ILE A 135 -14.81 1.41 -11.18
C ILE A 135 -14.70 2.61 -12.12
N THR A 136 -13.48 3.12 -12.30
CA THR A 136 -13.18 4.13 -13.31
C THR A 136 -11.83 3.82 -13.93
N VAL A 137 -11.70 4.06 -15.22
CA VAL A 137 -10.42 4.01 -15.92
C VAL A 137 -10.22 5.33 -16.65
N HIS A 138 -9.01 5.88 -16.61
CA HIS A 138 -8.69 7.09 -17.36
C HIS A 138 -7.26 7.10 -17.89
N ILE A 139 -7.05 7.88 -18.94
CA ILE A 139 -5.75 8.19 -19.51
C ILE A 139 -5.48 9.69 -19.47
N VAL A 140 -4.23 10.05 -19.21
CA VAL A 140 -3.81 11.46 -19.12
C VAL A 140 -3.36 11.97 -20.49
N LYS A 141 -4.19 12.80 -21.13
CA LYS A 141 -3.94 13.37 -22.47
C LYS A 141 -3.14 14.67 -22.47
N THR A 142 -2.94 15.29 -21.30
CA THR A 142 -2.22 16.56 -21.18
C THR A 142 -1.10 16.43 -20.16
N LEU A 143 0.09 16.91 -20.51
CA LEU A 143 1.19 17.03 -19.58
C LEU A 143 0.84 18.09 -18.51
N ASN A 144 0.89 17.68 -17.26
CA ASN A 144 0.95 18.57 -16.10
C ASN A 144 2.32 18.35 -15.45
N ASP A 145 3.01 19.43 -15.09
CA ASP A 145 4.39 19.40 -14.54
C ASP A 145 4.57 18.61 -13.22
N LEU A 146 3.54 17.92 -12.72
CA LEU A 146 3.52 17.24 -11.41
C LEU A 146 2.95 15.82 -11.44
N LYS A 147 2.47 15.31 -12.58
CA LYS A 147 1.91 13.95 -12.66
C LYS A 147 2.61 13.15 -13.75
N ASP A 148 3.41 12.19 -13.30
CA ASP A 148 4.05 11.19 -14.17
C ASP A 148 3.11 10.04 -14.55
N THR A 149 1.92 9.95 -13.92
CA THR A 149 0.92 8.91 -14.22
C THR A 149 0.37 9.09 -15.63
N ILE A 150 0.42 8.04 -16.45
CA ILE A 150 -0.04 8.08 -17.84
C ILE A 150 -1.50 7.65 -18.01
N GLY A 151 -2.01 6.90 -17.05
CA GLY A 151 -3.38 6.43 -16.90
C GLY A 151 -3.53 5.77 -15.54
N MET A 152 -4.75 5.33 -15.22
CA MET A 152 -5.03 4.48 -14.06
C MET A 152 -6.43 3.87 -14.13
N LEU A 153 -6.52 2.57 -13.87
CA LEU A 153 -7.72 1.88 -13.40
C LEU A 153 -7.85 2.05 -11.88
N SER A 154 -8.98 2.58 -11.43
CA SER A 154 -9.34 2.76 -10.02
C SER A 154 -10.60 1.97 -9.70
N PHE A 155 -10.64 1.38 -8.51
CA PHE A 155 -11.83 0.68 -8.04
C PHE A 155 -11.98 0.79 -6.52
N ARG A 156 -13.24 0.74 -6.03
CA ARG A 156 -13.58 0.80 -4.60
C ARG A 156 -14.75 -0.12 -4.26
N PHE A 157 -14.72 -0.63 -3.03
CA PHE A 157 -15.81 -1.38 -2.41
C PHE A 157 -16.53 -0.52 -1.38
N SER A 158 -17.86 -0.59 -1.34
CA SER A 158 -18.73 0.18 -0.43
C SER A 158 -18.54 -0.24 1.03
N SER A 159 -18.10 -1.49 1.27
CA SER A 159 -17.64 -1.97 2.57
C SER A 159 -16.36 -1.29 3.06
N GLY A 160 -15.59 -0.69 2.15
CA GLY A 160 -14.23 -0.21 2.40
C GLY A 160 -13.16 -1.31 2.34
N GLU A 161 -13.55 -2.59 2.26
CA GLU A 161 -12.64 -3.74 2.29
C GLU A 161 -12.81 -4.57 1.01
N ALA A 162 -11.68 -4.85 0.35
CA ALA A 162 -11.64 -5.76 -0.78
C ALA A 162 -11.72 -7.23 -0.33
N PRO A 163 -12.20 -8.16 -1.16
CA PRO A 163 -12.16 -9.57 -0.83
C PRO A 163 -10.74 -10.06 -0.54
N HIS A 164 -10.58 -10.94 0.44
CA HIS A 164 -9.28 -11.49 0.86
C HIS A 164 -9.10 -12.97 0.48
N ASP A 165 -9.85 -13.45 -0.51
CA ASP A 165 -9.76 -14.83 -0.97
C ASP A 165 -8.67 -15.04 -2.03
N LEU A 166 -8.37 -16.32 -2.28
CA LEU A 166 -7.32 -16.74 -3.21
C LEU A 166 -7.65 -16.36 -4.66
N SER A 167 -8.93 -16.38 -5.04
CA SER A 167 -9.38 -16.03 -6.39
C SER A 167 -9.25 -14.54 -6.65
N TYR A 168 -9.59 -13.69 -5.67
CA TYR A 168 -9.37 -12.25 -5.77
C TYR A 168 -7.88 -11.89 -5.85
N THR A 169 -7.05 -12.54 -5.04
CA THR A 169 -5.59 -12.35 -5.09
C THR A 169 -5.02 -12.79 -6.45
N PHE A 170 -5.53 -13.90 -7.01
CA PHE A 170 -5.17 -14.33 -8.36
C PHE A 170 -5.55 -13.29 -9.42
N TRP A 171 -6.77 -12.78 -9.35
CA TRP A 171 -7.22 -11.72 -10.24
C TRP A 171 -6.36 -10.46 -10.12
N LEU A 172 -5.98 -10.02 -8.91
CA LEU A 172 -5.08 -8.88 -8.74
C LEU A 172 -3.74 -9.09 -9.45
N MET A 173 -3.18 -10.29 -9.41
CA MET A 173 -1.96 -10.58 -10.18
C MET A 173 -2.23 -10.47 -11.69
N CYS A 174 -3.31 -11.06 -12.19
CA CYS A 174 -3.69 -10.93 -13.60
C CYS A 174 -3.90 -9.46 -14.00
N CYS A 175 -4.62 -8.68 -13.20
CA CYS A 175 -4.89 -7.28 -13.43
C CYS A 175 -3.60 -6.48 -13.52
N ASN A 176 -2.71 -6.56 -12.51
CA ASN A 176 -1.42 -5.85 -12.53
C ASN A 176 -0.55 -6.25 -13.74
N ARG A 177 -0.68 -7.49 -14.24
CA ARG A 177 0.12 -7.94 -15.38
C ARG A 177 -0.51 -7.61 -16.75
N ALA A 178 -1.82 -7.40 -16.80
CA ALA A 178 -2.57 -7.26 -18.04
C ALA A 178 -2.14 -6.06 -18.90
N GLY A 179 -1.79 -4.92 -18.30
CA GLY A 179 -1.33 -3.74 -19.04
C GLY A 179 -0.03 -3.98 -19.80
N PHE A 180 0.93 -4.69 -19.20
CA PHE A 180 2.16 -5.08 -19.89
C PHE A 180 1.90 -6.05 -21.06
N ILE A 181 1.03 -7.05 -20.85
CA ILE A 181 0.73 -8.04 -21.88
C ILE A 181 -0.03 -7.41 -23.05
N SER A 182 -0.95 -6.47 -22.80
CA SER A 182 -1.64 -5.74 -23.87
C SER A 182 -0.68 -4.86 -24.67
N GLU A 183 0.25 -4.14 -24.01
CA GLU A 183 1.30 -3.37 -24.68
C GLU A 183 2.16 -4.28 -25.58
N LYS A 184 2.63 -5.40 -25.06
CA LYS A 184 3.44 -6.36 -25.81
C LYS A 184 2.70 -6.92 -27.02
N MET A 185 1.41 -7.24 -26.86
CA MET A 185 0.59 -7.83 -27.92
C MET A 185 0.26 -6.83 -29.04
N VAL A 186 -0.07 -5.58 -28.68
CA VAL A 186 -0.57 -4.57 -29.64
C VAL A 186 0.55 -3.71 -30.21
N LEU A 187 1.54 -3.34 -29.39
CA LEU A 187 2.61 -2.41 -29.78
C LEU A 187 3.92 -3.12 -30.13
N GLY A 188 4.07 -4.40 -29.77
CA GLY A 188 5.27 -5.20 -30.05
C GLY A 188 6.51 -4.78 -29.24
N ASN A 189 6.37 -3.84 -28.30
CA ASN A 189 7.44 -3.29 -27.48
C ASN A 189 7.13 -3.49 -26.00
N GLU A 190 8.19 -3.59 -25.18
CA GLU A 190 8.10 -3.62 -23.72
C GLU A 190 8.41 -2.21 -23.19
N TYR A 191 7.44 -1.60 -22.49
CA TYR A 191 7.59 -0.25 -21.94
C TYR A 191 7.80 -0.25 -20.43
N ALA A 192 8.61 0.70 -19.95
CA ALA A 192 8.98 0.85 -18.53
C ALA A 192 7.85 1.40 -17.63
N SER A 193 6.69 1.73 -18.22
CA SER A 193 5.49 2.23 -17.51
C SER A 193 4.95 1.24 -16.47
N SER A 194 5.30 -0.03 -16.57
CA SER A 194 4.78 -1.13 -15.75
C SER A 194 5.52 -1.37 -14.42
N THR A 195 6.41 -0.46 -13.98
CA THR A 195 7.22 -0.71 -12.76
C THR A 195 6.37 -0.85 -11.50
N THR A 196 5.36 0.01 -11.33
CA THR A 196 4.45 -0.06 -10.18
C THR A 196 3.59 -1.32 -10.24
N ASP A 197 3.09 -1.69 -11.43
CA ASP A 197 2.26 -2.88 -11.57
C ASP A 197 3.05 -4.15 -11.33
N MET A 198 4.32 -4.22 -11.77
CA MET A 198 5.19 -5.35 -11.48
C MET A 198 5.47 -5.48 -9.99
N HIS A 199 5.67 -4.37 -9.28
CA HIS A 199 5.84 -4.37 -7.82
C HIS A 199 4.57 -4.85 -7.09
N ASN A 200 3.41 -4.38 -7.53
CA ASN A 200 2.12 -4.81 -6.99
C ASN A 200 1.84 -6.28 -7.33
N TRP A 201 2.17 -6.73 -8.54
CA TRP A 201 2.09 -8.12 -8.96
C TRP A 201 2.94 -9.00 -8.05
N GLU A 202 4.20 -8.65 -7.82
CA GLU A 202 5.10 -9.44 -6.98
C GLU A 202 4.58 -9.53 -5.54
N SER A 203 4.10 -8.41 -5.00
CA SER A 203 3.50 -8.37 -3.66
C SER A 203 2.30 -9.31 -3.55
N ASN A 204 1.39 -9.30 -4.54
CA ASN A 204 0.25 -10.20 -4.60
C ASN A 204 0.67 -11.67 -4.81
N ALA A 205 1.70 -11.93 -5.62
CA ALA A 205 2.24 -13.27 -5.86
C ALA A 205 2.81 -13.90 -4.59
N ARG A 206 3.51 -13.12 -3.77
CA ARG A 206 4.01 -13.57 -2.47
C ARG A 206 2.87 -13.98 -1.54
N VAL A 207 1.81 -13.17 -1.46
CA VAL A 207 0.61 -13.49 -0.67
C VAL A 207 -0.08 -14.75 -1.23
N TYR A 208 -0.25 -14.84 -2.55
CA TYR A 208 -0.86 -15.98 -3.21
C TYR A 208 -0.12 -17.29 -2.90
N CYS A 209 1.20 -17.30 -3.02
CA CYS A 209 2.04 -18.47 -2.71
C CYS A 209 1.96 -18.90 -1.24
N LEU A 210 1.77 -17.96 -0.30
CA LEU A 210 1.57 -18.27 1.11
C LEU A 210 0.20 -18.89 1.41
N LEU A 211 -0.83 -18.47 0.69
CA LEU A 211 -2.20 -18.96 0.86
C LEU A 211 -2.42 -20.31 0.14
N LYS A 212 -1.73 -20.54 -0.97
CA LYS A 212 -1.89 -21.71 -1.83
C LYS A 212 -1.04 -22.90 -1.35
N LYS A 213 -1.70 -23.90 -0.75
CA LYS A 213 -1.07 -25.03 -0.03
C LYS A 213 -0.19 -25.95 -0.91
N ASP A 214 -0.42 -25.99 -2.21
CA ASP A 214 0.30 -26.84 -3.16
C ASP A 214 1.59 -26.20 -3.72
N LEU A 215 1.83 -24.91 -3.44
CA LEU A 215 3.06 -24.23 -3.83
C LEU A 215 4.13 -24.34 -2.76
N LYS A 216 5.37 -24.60 -3.19
CA LYS A 216 6.53 -24.58 -2.30
C LYS A 216 7.01 -23.15 -2.13
N TYR A 217 6.65 -22.52 -1.02
CA TYR A 217 7.07 -21.15 -0.74
C TYR A 217 7.41 -20.96 0.73
N PHE A 218 8.54 -20.33 1.00
CA PHE A 218 9.03 -20.02 2.33
C PHE A 218 8.74 -18.55 2.65
N ALA A 219 7.92 -18.30 3.68
CA ALA A 219 7.59 -16.93 4.11
C ALA A 219 8.82 -16.11 4.49
N LEU A 220 9.80 -16.77 5.14
CA LEU A 220 11.03 -16.17 5.62
C LEU A 220 12.19 -17.12 5.25
N PRO A 221 12.70 -17.06 4.00
CA PRO A 221 13.79 -17.92 3.58
C PRO A 221 15.04 -17.61 4.42
N SER A 222 15.62 -18.66 5.01
CA SER A 222 16.76 -18.58 5.93
C SER A 222 18.10 -18.83 5.26
N ASN A 223 18.07 -19.36 4.04
CA ASN A 223 19.25 -19.76 3.27
C ASN A 223 19.02 -19.60 1.76
N THR A 224 20.10 -19.76 0.99
CA THR A 224 20.09 -19.59 -0.47
C THR A 224 19.25 -20.63 -1.20
N VAL A 225 19.12 -21.85 -0.67
CA VAL A 225 18.30 -22.90 -1.28
C VAL A 225 16.82 -22.52 -1.19
N GLU A 226 16.35 -22.09 -0.01
CA GLU A 226 14.98 -21.61 0.19
C GLU A 226 14.68 -20.36 -0.65
N ALA A 227 15.63 -19.42 -0.72
CA ALA A 227 15.49 -18.23 -1.57
C ALA A 227 15.35 -18.59 -3.05
N ASN A 228 16.13 -19.57 -3.54
CA ASN A 228 16.02 -20.05 -4.92
C ASN A 228 14.69 -20.75 -5.18
N VAL A 229 14.18 -21.56 -4.25
CA VAL A 229 12.84 -22.17 -4.38
C VAL A 229 11.76 -21.10 -4.50
N ASN A 230 11.84 -20.03 -3.71
CA ASN A 230 10.90 -18.92 -3.82
C ASN A 230 11.00 -18.22 -5.19
N LEU A 231 12.23 -17.94 -5.66
CA LEU A 231 12.45 -17.31 -6.96
C LEU A 231 11.90 -18.15 -8.11
N ASP A 232 12.20 -19.46 -8.12
CA ASP A 232 11.70 -20.39 -9.12
C ASP A 232 10.16 -20.46 -9.11
N THR A 233 9.55 -20.51 -7.93
CA THR A 233 8.10 -20.55 -7.77
C THR A 233 7.43 -19.27 -8.31
N ILE A 234 8.00 -18.10 -8.00
CA ILE A 234 7.50 -16.81 -8.50
C ILE A 234 7.66 -16.71 -10.03
N ASN A 235 8.78 -17.16 -10.59
CA ASN A 235 9.01 -17.17 -12.03
C ASN A 235 8.06 -18.11 -12.78
N ILE A 236 7.78 -19.29 -12.22
CA ILE A 236 6.78 -20.22 -12.77
C ILE A 236 5.41 -19.56 -12.78
N LEU A 237 5.00 -18.96 -11.66
CA LEU A 237 3.72 -18.27 -11.54
C LEU A 237 3.60 -17.08 -12.51
N LEU A 238 4.66 -16.31 -12.72
CA LEU A 238 4.71 -15.23 -13.72
C LEU A 238 4.43 -15.76 -15.12
N ASN A 239 5.13 -16.83 -15.52
CA ASN A 239 4.96 -17.43 -16.85
C ASN A 239 3.56 -18.01 -17.06
N GLU A 240 2.97 -18.61 -16.01
CA GLU A 240 1.59 -19.11 -16.05
C GLU A 240 0.59 -17.96 -16.27
N ILE A 241 0.73 -16.86 -15.52
CA ILE A 241 -0.13 -15.68 -15.65
C ILE A 241 0.03 -15.02 -17.02
N ASP A 242 1.27 -14.87 -17.51
CA ASP A 242 1.54 -14.31 -18.83
C ASP A 242 0.90 -15.16 -19.93
N THR A 243 0.95 -16.49 -19.80
CA THR A 243 0.31 -17.42 -20.74
C THR A 243 -1.21 -17.28 -20.73
N ILE A 244 -1.82 -17.23 -19.53
CA ILE A 244 -3.26 -17.06 -19.37
C ILE A 244 -3.72 -15.74 -19.98
N LEU A 245 -3.05 -14.64 -19.65
CA LEU A 245 -3.38 -13.31 -20.14
C LEU A 245 -3.20 -13.21 -21.65
N MET A 246 -2.14 -13.79 -22.20
CA MET A 246 -1.93 -13.78 -23.64
C MET A 246 -3.03 -14.54 -24.39
N HIS A 247 -3.44 -15.70 -23.89
CA HIS A 247 -4.57 -16.44 -24.47
C HIS A 247 -5.89 -15.66 -24.35
N PHE A 248 -6.15 -15.11 -23.16
CA PHE A 248 -7.36 -14.33 -22.88
C PHE A 248 -7.44 -13.07 -23.76
N LEU A 249 -6.39 -12.23 -23.77
CA LEU A 249 -6.37 -11.00 -24.56
C LEU A 249 -6.38 -11.30 -26.07
N LYS A 250 -5.73 -12.38 -26.51
CA LYS A 250 -5.79 -12.79 -27.93
C LYS A 250 -7.20 -13.22 -28.35
N SER A 251 -7.91 -13.92 -27.47
CA SER A 251 -9.31 -14.31 -27.70
C SER A 251 -10.27 -13.11 -27.71
N ASN A 252 -9.83 -11.96 -27.18
CA ASN A 252 -10.61 -10.74 -27.07
C ASN A 252 -9.94 -9.56 -27.80
N GLU A 253 -9.15 -9.82 -28.83
CA GLU A 253 -8.33 -8.80 -29.52
C GLU A 253 -9.16 -7.66 -30.12
N GLU A 254 -10.29 -7.99 -30.76
CA GLU A 254 -11.22 -6.99 -31.31
C GLU A 254 -11.80 -6.10 -30.21
N LEU A 255 -12.23 -6.71 -29.10
CA LEU A 255 -12.80 -6.00 -27.96
C LEU A 255 -11.77 -5.10 -27.26
N LEU A 256 -10.52 -5.57 -27.16
CA LEU A 256 -9.39 -4.77 -26.68
C LEU A 256 -9.17 -3.56 -27.59
N SER A 257 -9.19 -3.74 -28.91
CA SER A 257 -9.04 -2.64 -29.86
C SER A 257 -10.18 -1.61 -29.75
N GLU A 258 -11.44 -2.05 -29.61
CA GLU A 258 -12.58 -1.15 -29.40
C GLU A 258 -12.42 -0.32 -28.11
N LEU A 259 -12.04 -0.98 -27.01
CA LEU A 259 -11.83 -0.33 -25.73
C LEU A 259 -10.69 0.71 -25.77
N VAL A 260 -9.62 0.41 -26.52
CA VAL A 260 -8.51 1.34 -26.76
C VAL A 260 -9.01 2.60 -27.47
N GLU A 261 -9.78 2.45 -28.55
CA GLU A 261 -10.31 3.60 -29.29
C GLU A 261 -11.28 4.43 -28.43
N ASP A 262 -12.10 3.79 -27.61
CA ASP A 262 -13.00 4.48 -26.69
C ASP A 262 -12.24 5.25 -25.60
N LEU A 263 -11.16 4.68 -25.05
CA LEU A 263 -10.27 5.40 -24.12
C LEU A 263 -9.57 6.59 -24.80
N ILE A 264 -9.08 6.42 -26.03
CA ILE A 264 -8.46 7.52 -26.80
C ILE A 264 -9.46 8.63 -27.09
N LYS A 265 -10.72 8.29 -27.36
CA LYS A 265 -11.78 9.25 -27.65
C LYS A 265 -12.25 9.96 -26.39
N HIS A 266 -12.67 9.22 -25.37
CA HIS A 266 -13.33 9.77 -24.18
C HIS A 266 -12.33 10.21 -23.10
N GLY A 267 -11.21 9.49 -22.96
CA GLY A 267 -10.16 9.76 -21.98
C GLY A 267 -10.45 9.20 -20.59
N GLU A 268 -11.72 8.95 -20.27
CA GLU A 268 -12.18 8.33 -19.04
C GLU A 268 -13.43 7.51 -19.35
N LEU A 269 -13.56 6.36 -18.68
CA LEU A 269 -14.75 5.52 -18.71
C LEU A 269 -15.14 5.18 -17.27
N ASP A 270 -16.44 5.27 -17.00
CA ASP A 270 -17.03 4.84 -15.73
C ASP A 270 -17.40 3.35 -15.73
N LYS A 271 -17.90 2.86 -14.59
CA LYS A 271 -18.29 1.47 -14.40
C LYS A 271 -19.33 1.00 -15.41
N GLU A 272 -20.35 1.81 -15.72
CA GLU A 272 -21.42 1.39 -16.63
C GLU A 272 -20.85 1.18 -18.04
N GLN A 273 -20.02 2.12 -18.48
CA GLN A 273 -19.32 2.03 -19.77
C GLN A 273 -18.37 0.84 -19.81
N ILE A 274 -17.56 0.63 -18.78
CA ILE A 274 -16.63 -0.51 -18.67
C ILE A 274 -17.38 -1.85 -18.75
N LEU A 275 -18.52 -1.98 -18.06
CA LEU A 275 -19.29 -3.23 -18.04
C LEU A 275 -19.85 -3.61 -19.41
N THR A 276 -20.04 -2.65 -20.32
CA THR A 276 -20.43 -2.96 -21.72
C THR A 276 -19.35 -3.77 -22.46
N PHE A 277 -18.07 -3.54 -22.14
CA PHE A 277 -16.96 -4.32 -22.69
C PHE A 277 -16.79 -5.63 -21.92
N VAL A 278 -16.71 -5.55 -20.59
CA VAL A 278 -16.45 -6.71 -19.72
C VAL A 278 -17.47 -7.84 -19.93
N SER A 279 -18.75 -7.51 -20.13
CA SER A 279 -19.80 -8.51 -20.36
C SER A 279 -19.73 -9.23 -21.71
N ARG A 280 -18.94 -8.71 -22.67
CA ARG A 280 -18.72 -9.31 -23.99
C ARG A 280 -17.46 -10.18 -24.04
N ALA A 281 -16.61 -10.12 -23.01
CA ALA A 281 -15.34 -10.82 -23.01
C ALA A 281 -15.54 -12.33 -22.91
N VAL A 282 -14.75 -13.07 -23.69
CA VAL A 282 -14.67 -14.53 -23.65
C VAL A 282 -13.61 -14.93 -22.63
N VAL A 283 -14.00 -15.71 -21.62
CA VAL A 283 -13.15 -16.19 -20.51
C VAL A 283 -12.82 -17.67 -20.70
#